data_AF-A0A1E5L9F5-F1
#
_entry.id   AF-A0A1E5L9F5-F1
#
_cell.length_a   1.000
_cell.length_b   1.000
_cell.length_c   1.000
_cell.angle_alpha   90.00
_cell.angle_beta   90.00
_cell.angle_gamma   90.00
#
_symmetry.space_group_name_H-M   'P 1'
#
loop_
_entity.id
_entity.type
_entity.pdbx_description
1 polymer ?
#
loop_
_entity_poly.entity_id
_entity_poly.type
_entity_poly.pdbx_seq_one_letter_code
_entity_poly.pdbx_strand_id
1 'polypeptide(L)'
;MSYDICGICERFYPKDGKDYCPDCRDKDQNEFNILRDYVKQNYNAKVFEASNATGIPINTIMRFVRERRIHLTGGDSGSITFRDK
;
A
#
# COMPACT_ATOMS: atom_id res chain seq x y z
N MET A 1 -4.89 -30.99 1.59
CA MET A 1 -4.72 -29.57 1.95
C MET A 1 -4.26 -28.84 0.71
N SER A 2 -5.04 -27.88 0.20
CA SER A 2 -4.64 -27.05 -0.93
C SER A 2 -3.83 -25.85 -0.42
N TYR A 3 -2.76 -25.52 -1.14
CA TYR A 3 -1.90 -24.37 -0.85
C TYR A 3 -1.94 -23.42 -2.04
N ASP A 4 -1.96 -22.11 -1.76
CA ASP A 4 -1.80 -21.07 -2.77
C ASP A 4 -0.42 -20.40 -2.58
N ILE A 5 0.09 -19.74 -3.62
CA ILE A 5 1.35 -18.99 -3.58
C ILE A 5 1.02 -17.51 -3.38
N CYS A 6 1.64 -16.87 -2.39
CA CYS A 6 1.39 -15.46 -2.13
C CYS A 6 2.05 -14.59 -3.21
N GLY A 7 1.28 -13.72 -3.87
CA GLY A 7 1.81 -12.80 -4.89
C GLY A 7 2.72 -11.68 -4.38
N ILE A 8 2.91 -11.54 -3.06
CA ILE A 8 3.76 -10.50 -2.44
C ILE A 8 5.10 -11.07 -1.97
N CYS A 9 5.08 -12.23 -1.30
CA CYS A 9 6.27 -12.85 -0.72
C CYS A 9 6.67 -14.19 -1.36
N GLU A 10 5.91 -14.65 -2.36
CA GLU A 10 6.13 -15.91 -3.11
C GLU A 10 6.18 -17.16 -2.22
N ARG A 11 5.67 -17.08 -0.99
CA ARG A 11 5.58 -18.22 -0.06
C ARG A 11 4.30 -19.01 -0.27
N PHE A 12 4.40 -20.33 -0.08
CA PHE A 12 3.24 -21.21 0.01
C PHE A 12 2.49 -20.98 1.32
N TYR A 13 1.17 -20.87 1.25
CA TYR A 13 0.31 -20.75 2.42
C TYR A 13 -0.98 -21.56 2.25
N PRO A 14 -1.64 -21.95 3.36
CA PRO A 14 -2.91 -22.68 3.29
C PRO A 14 -3.96 -21.84 2.56
N LYS A 15 -4.65 -22.47 1.60
CA LYS A 15 -5.72 -21.82 0.84
C LYS A 15 -6.85 -21.40 1.78
N ASP A 16 -7.05 -20.09 1.90
CA ASP A 16 -7.98 -19.45 2.82
C ASP A 16 -9.01 -18.56 2.08
N GLY A 17 -9.08 -18.67 0.75
CA GLY A 17 -10.00 -17.88 -0.09
C GLY A 17 -9.62 -16.40 -0.19
N LYS A 18 -8.35 -16.06 0.04
CA LYS A 18 -7.79 -14.71 0.08
C LYS A 18 -6.62 -14.63 -0.89
N ASP A 19 -6.31 -13.43 -1.39
CA ASP A 19 -5.28 -13.24 -2.41
C ASP A 19 -3.84 -13.35 -1.85
N TYR A 20 -3.65 -13.11 -0.56
CA TYR A 20 -2.34 -13.05 0.09
C TYR A 20 -2.28 -13.87 1.38
N CYS A 21 -1.07 -14.30 1.76
CA CYS A 21 -0.84 -15.01 3.02
C CYS A 21 -1.17 -14.09 4.22
N PRO A 22 -1.48 -14.65 5.41
CA PRO A 22 -1.82 -13.87 6.60
C PRO A 22 -0.73 -12.85 6.96
N ASP A 23 0.56 -13.23 6.93
CA ASP A 23 1.66 -12.31 7.22
C ASP A 23 1.69 -11.09 6.29
N CYS A 24 1.49 -11.31 4.98
CA CYS A 24 1.46 -10.22 4.02
C CYS A 24 0.22 -9.34 4.20
N ARG A 25 -0.94 -9.92 4.56
CA ARG A 25 -2.15 -9.14 4.87
C ARG A 25 -1.95 -8.24 6.08
N ASP A 26 -1.36 -8.77 7.14
CA ASP A 26 -1.10 -8.02 8.37
C ASP A 26 -0.07 -6.91 8.13
N LYS A 27 0.98 -7.20 7.35
CA LYS A 27 1.92 -6.18 6.89
C LYS A 27 1.25 -5.09 6.08
N ASP A 28 0.46 -5.46 5.08
CA ASP A 28 -0.25 -4.52 4.20
C ASP A 28 -1.17 -3.58 5.00
N GLN A 29 -1.86 -4.11 6.01
CA GLN A 29 -2.71 -3.33 6.91
C GLN A 29 -1.90 -2.34 7.76
N ASN A 30 -0.75 -2.77 8.29
CA ASN A 30 0.16 -1.91 9.06
C ASN A 30 0.77 -0.81 8.19
N GLU A 31 1.28 -1.17 7.02
CA GLU A 31 1.83 -0.26 6.02
C GLU A 31 0.78 0.78 5.60
N PHE A 32 -0.47 0.35 5.37
CA PHE A 32 -1.57 1.25 5.06
C PHE A 32 -1.84 2.26 6.19
N ASN A 33 -1.83 1.81 7.44
CA ASN A 33 -2.04 2.70 8.59
C ASN A 33 -0.92 3.74 8.70
N ILE A 34 0.34 3.32 8.57
CA ILE A 34 1.50 4.22 8.60
C ILE A 34 1.43 5.24 7.46
N LEU A 35 1.15 4.77 6.24
CA LEU A 35 1.02 5.64 5.07
C LEU A 35 -0.14 6.62 5.23
N ARG A 36 -1.27 6.19 5.78
CA ARG A 36 -2.41 7.04 6.08
C ARG A 36 -2.04 8.15 7.06
N ASP A 37 -1.37 7.81 8.15
CA ASP A 37 -0.94 8.80 9.15
C ASP A 37 0.10 9.76 8.56
N TYR A 38 1.00 9.25 7.73
CA TYR A 38 1.98 10.08 7.03
C TYR A 38 1.34 11.10 6.09
N VAL A 39 0.39 10.67 5.24
CA VAL A 39 -0.27 11.59 4.30
C VAL A 39 -1.23 12.55 5.02
N LYS A 40 -1.80 12.17 6.17
CA LYS A 40 -2.56 13.10 7.02
C LYS A 40 -1.69 14.22 7.59
N GLN A 41 -0.47 13.90 8.01
CA GLN A 41 0.48 14.88 8.54
C GLN A 41 1.14 15.71 7.43
N ASN A 42 1.35 15.11 6.25
CA ASN A 42 2.03 15.72 5.11
C ASN A 42 1.08 15.83 3.93
N TYR A 43 0.31 16.92 3.91
CA TYR A 43 -0.56 17.26 2.80
C TYR A 43 0.30 17.50 1.53
N ASN A 44 0.02 16.76 0.44
CA ASN A 44 0.80 16.71 -0.81
C ASN A 44 2.14 15.97 -0.78
N ALA A 45 2.33 15.01 0.13
CA ALA A 45 3.48 14.12 0.10
C ALA A 45 3.70 13.50 -1.30
N LYS A 46 4.96 13.36 -1.73
CA LYS A 46 5.28 12.63 -2.98
C LYS A 46 5.38 11.13 -2.69
N VAL A 47 5.08 10.30 -3.71
CA VAL A 47 5.21 8.83 -3.60
C VAL A 47 6.60 8.40 -3.14
N PHE A 48 7.65 9.02 -3.69
CA PHE A 48 9.04 8.76 -3.30
C PHE A 48 9.33 9.11 -1.85
N GLU A 49 8.80 10.24 -1.39
CA GLU A 49 9.02 10.72 -0.02
C GLU A 49 8.29 9.83 0.98
N ALA A 50 7.03 9.48 0.69
CA ALA A 50 6.27 8.53 1.48
C ALA A 50 6.96 7.16 1.53
N SER A 51 7.49 6.67 0.40
CA SER A 51 8.26 5.42 0.36
C SER A 51 9.49 5.47 1.27
N ASN A 52 10.26 6.57 1.22
CA ASN A 52 11.44 6.73 2.04
C ASN A 52 11.12 6.91 3.54
N ALA A 53 10.06 7.65 3.86
CA ALA A 53 9.64 7.92 5.23
C ALA A 53 8.99 6.69 5.91
N THR A 54 8.18 5.94 5.17
CA THR A 54 7.45 4.77 5.70
C THR A 54 8.22 3.46 5.53
N GLY A 55 9.24 3.43 4.67
CA GLY A 55 9.96 2.22 4.29
C GLY A 55 9.16 1.29 3.36
N ILE A 56 7.97 1.70 2.93
CA ILE A 56 7.11 0.92 2.04
C ILE A 56 7.62 1.05 0.61
N PRO A 57 7.76 -0.04 -0.16
CA PRO A 57 8.21 0.05 -1.54
C PRO A 57 7.21 0.82 -2.41
N ILE A 58 7.74 1.62 -3.34
CA ILE A 58 6.96 2.44 -4.28
C ILE A 58 5.89 1.61 -5.02
N ASN A 59 6.21 0.38 -5.41
CA ASN A 59 5.27 -0.51 -6.08
C ASN A 59 4.01 -0.79 -5.24
N THR A 60 4.16 -0.96 -3.92
CA THR A 60 3.03 -1.16 -3.01
C THR A 60 2.21 0.12 -2.85
N ILE A 61 2.87 1.27 -2.69
CA ILE A 61 2.18 2.57 -2.63
C ILE A 61 1.38 2.82 -3.92
N MET A 62 1.98 2.53 -5.07
CA MET A 62 1.32 2.66 -6.37
C MET A 62 0.16 1.68 -6.54
N ARG A 63 0.23 0.49 -5.89
CA ARG A 63 -0.90 -0.44 -5.79
C ARG A 63 -2.05 0.16 -4.98
N PHE A 64 -1.77 0.77 -3.83
CA PHE A 64 -2.80 1.44 -3.01
C PHE A 64 -3.48 2.61 -3.74
N VAL A 65 -2.73 3.34 -4.54
CA VAL A 65 -3.29 4.37 -5.44
C VAL A 65 -4.22 3.74 -6.48
N ARG A 66 -3.78 2.66 -7.15
CA ARG A 66 -4.60 1.94 -8.16
C ARG A 66 -5.88 1.34 -7.57
N GLU A 67 -5.81 0.86 -6.33
CA GLU A 67 -6.96 0.32 -5.58
C GLU A 67 -7.96 1.40 -5.13
N ARG A 68 -7.78 2.68 -5.55
CA ARG A 68 -8.57 3.85 -5.15
C ARG A 68 -8.59 4.11 -3.64
N ARG A 69 -7.65 3.52 -2.90
CA ARG A 69 -7.48 3.78 -1.47
C ARG A 69 -6.81 5.13 -1.23
N ILE A 70 -6.02 5.62 -2.18
CA ILE A 70 -5.29 6.90 -2.13
C ILE A 70 -5.49 7.63 -3.46
N HIS A 71 -5.64 8.96 -3.46
CA HIS A 71 -5.77 9.73 -4.68
C HIS A 71 -4.44 10.43 -5.02
N LEU A 72 -4.08 10.44 -6.31
CA LEU A 72 -3.01 11.30 -6.81
C LEU A 72 -3.64 12.61 -7.26
N THR A 73 -3.17 13.74 -6.73
CA THR A 73 -3.49 15.07 -7.23
C THR A 73 -2.22 15.65 -7.82
N GLY A 74 -2.11 15.71 -9.14
CA GLY A 74 -0.99 16.39 -9.78
C GLY A 74 -1.00 16.20 -11.29
N GLY A 75 -1.35 17.25 -12.02
CA GLY A 75 -0.89 17.44 -13.38
C GLY A 75 0.64 17.56 -13.36
N ASP A 76 1.30 16.72 -14.14
CA ASP A 76 2.74 16.70 -14.44
C ASP A 76 3.74 16.45 -13.28
N SER A 77 3.32 16.47 -12.01
CA SER A 77 4.18 16.11 -10.87
C SER A 77 3.38 15.39 -9.76
N GLY A 78 3.30 14.06 -9.83
CA GLY A 78 2.42 13.23 -9.00
C GLY A 78 2.66 13.38 -7.48
N SER A 79 1.79 14.13 -6.81
CA SER A 79 1.65 14.17 -5.36
C SER A 79 0.45 13.35 -4.92
N ILE A 80 0.58 12.61 -3.81
CA ILE A 80 -0.51 11.82 -3.21
C ILE A 80 -1.25 12.67 -2.18
N THR A 81 -2.57 12.68 -2.25
CA THR A 81 -3.45 13.28 -1.24
C THR A 81 -4.61 12.33 -0.93
N PHE A 82 -5.02 12.29 0.34
CA PHE A 82 -6.30 11.68 0.69
C PHE A 82 -7.37 12.75 0.53
N ARG A 83 -8.31 12.51 -0.38
CA ARG A 83 -9.50 13.34 -0.51
C ARG A 83 -10.54 12.85 0.50
N ASP A 84 -10.46 13.35 1.73
CA ASP A 84 -11.61 13.26 2.64
C ASP A 84 -12.76 14.07 1.99
N LYS A 85 -13.86 13.39 1.67
CA LYS A 85 -15.10 14.02 1.22
C LYS A 85 -16.08 14.08 2.38
#